data_AF-A0A0Q9M319-F1
#
_entry.id   AF-A0A0Q9M319-F1
#
_cell.length_a   1.000
_cell.length_b   1.000
_cell.length_c   1.000
_cell.angle_alpha   90.00
_cell.angle_beta   90.00
_cell.angle_gamma   90.00
#
_symmetry.space_group_name_H-M   'P 1'
#
loop_
_entity.id
_entity.type
_entity.pdbx_description
1 polymer ?
#
loop_
_entity_poly.entity_id
_entity_poly.type
_entity_poly.pdbx_seq_one_letter_code
_entity_poly.pdbx_strand_id
1 'polypeptide(L)'
;MIHTNEKAMYSAFGLNVSSEISLPELTAANQKDQSDITIEIDELSRLWSMLAVPNESFIIRENFVMFEVPDTAIYAIQNGSKITVEPKASLLMSLLP
;
A
#
# COMPACT_ATOMS: atom_id res chain seq x y z
N MET A 1 23.56 11.79 -0.03
CA MET A 1 23.35 10.34 -0.07
C MET A 1 21.87 10.11 -0.19
N ILE A 2 21.42 9.41 -1.22
CA ILE A 2 19.99 9.10 -1.40
C ILE A 2 19.81 7.70 -0.82
N HIS A 3 19.04 7.60 0.26
CA HIS A 3 18.66 6.30 0.83
C HIS A 3 17.55 5.74 -0.06
N THR A 4 17.88 4.81 -0.95
CA THR A 4 16.86 3.99 -1.60
C THR A 4 16.32 3.05 -0.54
N ASN A 5 15.05 3.22 -0.12
CA ASN A 5 14.38 2.25 0.75
C ASN A 5 14.46 0.87 0.07
N GLU A 6 15.01 -0.12 0.77
CA GLU A 6 15.12 -1.48 0.26
C GLU A 6 13.71 -2.06 0.07
N LYS A 7 13.26 -2.18 -1.18
CA LYS A 7 11.97 -2.80 -1.50
C LYS A 7 12.12 -4.32 -1.49
N ALA A 8 11.29 -4.98 -0.70
CA ALA A 8 11.22 -6.43 -0.67
C ALA A 8 10.40 -6.94 -1.87
N MET A 9 10.81 -8.07 -2.43
CA MET A 9 10.13 -8.72 -3.56
C MET A 9 9.43 -9.98 -3.09
N TYR A 10 8.18 -10.13 -3.51
CA TYR A 10 7.29 -11.22 -3.16
C TYR A 10 6.62 -11.80 -4.41
N SER A 11 6.10 -13.03 -4.31
CA SER A 11 5.23 -13.62 -5.31
C SER A 11 3.90 -14.03 -4.69
N ALA A 12 2.81 -13.59 -5.32
CA ALA A 12 1.44 -13.88 -4.90
C ALA A 12 0.53 -13.99 -6.13
N PHE A 13 -0.32 -15.02 -6.19
CA PHE A 13 -1.32 -15.19 -7.25
C PHE A 13 -0.76 -15.15 -8.70
N GLY A 14 0.48 -15.60 -8.89
CA GLY A 14 1.16 -15.56 -10.19
C GLY A 14 1.77 -14.19 -10.57
N LEU A 15 1.68 -13.20 -9.67
CA LEU A 15 2.22 -11.86 -9.84
C LEU A 15 3.48 -11.67 -9.00
N ASN A 16 4.36 -10.78 -9.47
CA ASN A 16 5.54 -10.32 -8.74
C ASN A 16 5.20 -8.98 -8.05
N VAL A 17 5.38 -8.92 -6.74
CA VAL A 17 4.98 -7.79 -5.90
C VAL A 17 6.22 -7.14 -5.29
N SER A 18 6.43 -5.86 -5.56
CA SER A 18 7.43 -5.03 -4.89
C SER A 18 6.76 -4.28 -3.75
N SER A 19 7.34 -4.30 -2.55
CA SER A 19 6.74 -3.66 -1.37
C SER A 19 7.77 -2.95 -0.51
N GLU A 20 7.42 -1.74 -0.05
CA GLU A 20 8.13 -1.02 1.01
C GLU A 20 7.76 -1.53 2.41
N ILE A 21 6.71 -2.33 2.52
CA ILE A 21 6.23 -2.93 3.77
C ILE A 21 6.62 -4.42 3.78
N SER A 22 7.04 -4.93 4.94
CA SER A 22 7.30 -6.36 5.11
C SER A 22 5.98 -7.14 5.11
N LEU A 23 5.85 -8.11 4.20
CA LEU A 23 4.66 -8.96 4.04
C LEU A 23 5.04 -10.44 4.31
N PRO A 24 5.22 -10.84 5.60
CA PRO A 24 5.67 -12.19 5.96
C PRO A 24 4.70 -13.31 5.53
N GLU A 25 3.45 -12.98 5.27
CA GLU A 25 2.44 -13.89 4.72
C GLU A 25 2.67 -14.25 3.25
N LEU A 26 3.49 -13.49 2.52
CA LEU A 26 3.79 -13.74 1.11
C LEU A 26 5.11 -14.50 0.93
N THR A 27 5.16 -15.33 -0.11
CA THR A 27 6.38 -16.04 -0.50
C THR A 27 7.40 -15.03 -1.02
N ALA A 28 8.57 -14.95 -0.38
CA ALA A 28 9.67 -14.14 -0.87
C ALA A 28 10.07 -14.59 -2.30
N ALA A 29 10.19 -13.64 -3.21
CA ALA A 29 10.64 -13.89 -4.57
C ALA A 29 12.13 -13.53 -4.69
N ASN A 30 12.87 -14.31 -5.49
CA ASN A 30 14.19 -13.88 -5.93
C ASN A 30 14.06 -12.58 -6.73
N GLN A 31 15.06 -11.69 -6.58
CA GLN A 31 15.08 -10.40 -7.25
C GLN A 31 14.84 -10.58 -8.76
N LYS A 32 13.64 -10.23 -9.21
CA LYS A 32 13.32 -10.03 -10.61
C LYS A 32 13.29 -8.54 -10.86
N ASP A 33 13.77 -8.12 -12.03
CA ASP A 33 13.89 -6.71 -12.40
C ASP A 33 12.55 -6.00 -12.60
N GLN A 34 11.43 -6.74 -12.69
CA GLN A 34 10.08 -6.17 -12.88
C GLN A 34 9.06 -6.73 -11.92
N SER A 35 8.34 -5.81 -11.26
CA SER A 35 7.15 -6.08 -10.46
C SER A 35 5.89 -5.78 -11.26
N ASP A 36 4.90 -6.68 -11.17
CA ASP A 36 3.56 -6.47 -11.70
C ASP A 36 2.73 -5.55 -10.79
N ILE A 37 2.99 -5.63 -9.48
CA ILE A 37 2.35 -4.80 -8.45
C ILE A 37 3.42 -4.08 -7.62
N THR A 38 3.21 -2.80 -7.35
CA THR A 38 4.03 -2.01 -6.41
C THR A 38 3.21 -1.55 -5.23
N ILE A 39 3.71 -1.80 -4.02
CA ILE A 39 3.17 -1.34 -2.75
C ILE A 39 4.15 -0.33 -2.15
N GLU A 40 3.66 0.89 -1.89
CA GLU A 40 4.46 1.99 -1.36
C GLU A 40 3.75 2.70 -0.21
N ILE A 41 4.53 3.34 0.66
CA ILE A 41 4.01 4.18 1.73
C ILE A 41 4.01 5.64 1.27
N ASP A 42 2.84 6.29 1.28
CA ASP A 42 2.71 7.72 0.93
C ASP A 42 1.50 8.36 1.63
N GLU A 43 1.40 9.70 1.58
CA GLU A 43 0.31 10.50 2.17
C GLU A 43 -0.96 10.45 1.29
N LEU A 44 -2.01 9.83 1.82
CA LEU A 44 -3.34 9.69 1.24
C LEU A 44 -4.42 10.52 1.96
N SER A 45 -4.18 10.99 3.18
CA SER A 45 -5.12 11.72 4.04
C SER A 45 -5.69 12.97 3.37
N ARG A 46 -4.87 13.68 2.58
CA ARG A 46 -5.33 14.83 1.78
C ARG A 46 -6.29 14.39 0.68
N LEU A 47 -5.93 13.33 -0.04
CA LEU A 47 -6.75 12.80 -1.12
C LEU A 47 -8.09 12.26 -0.58
N TRP A 48 -8.04 11.56 0.56
CA TRP A 48 -9.20 11.10 1.29
C TRP A 48 -10.11 12.27 1.67
N SER A 49 -9.57 13.32 2.28
CA SER A 49 -10.35 14.49 2.71
C SER A 49 -11.04 15.22 1.55
N MET A 50 -10.47 15.18 0.34
CA MET A 50 -11.05 15.81 -0.85
C MET A 50 -12.14 14.96 -1.50
N LEU A 51 -12.02 13.63 -1.43
CA LEU A 51 -12.88 12.71 -2.19
C LEU A 51 -13.92 11.99 -1.34
N ALA A 52 -13.70 11.86 -0.03
CA ALA A 52 -14.57 11.13 0.86
C ALA A 52 -15.89 11.86 1.05
N VAL A 53 -16.98 11.14 0.83
CA VAL A 53 -18.33 11.58 1.17
C VAL A 53 -18.60 11.15 2.62
N PRO A 54 -19.29 11.97 3.45
CA PRO A 54 -19.64 11.56 4.80
C PRO A 54 -20.34 10.19 4.83
N ASN A 55 -19.86 9.30 5.71
CA ASN A 55 -20.32 7.91 5.88
C ASN A 55 -19.95 6.91 4.77
N GLU A 56 -19.14 7.28 3.78
CA GLU A 56 -18.60 6.33 2.80
C GLU A 56 -17.22 5.83 3.23
N SER A 57 -17.08 4.51 3.40
CA SER A 57 -15.78 3.88 3.69
C SER A 57 -14.99 3.53 2.44
N PHE A 58 -15.58 3.70 1.25
CA PHE A 58 -15.00 3.32 -0.03
C PHE A 58 -15.27 4.38 -1.10
N ILE A 59 -14.28 4.65 -1.93
CA ILE A 59 -14.34 5.51 -3.09
C ILE A 59 -13.99 4.63 -4.28
N ILE A 60 -14.96 4.37 -5.15
CA ILE A 60 -14.79 3.52 -6.33
C ILE A 60 -14.95 4.38 -7.59
N ARG A 61 -13.99 4.24 -8.50
CA ARG A 61 -13.94 4.81 -9.85
C ARG A 61 -13.37 3.74 -10.79
N GLU A 62 -13.46 3.96 -12.09
CA GLU A 62 -13.07 2.97 -13.11
C GLU A 62 -11.67 2.33 -12.90
N ASN A 63 -10.64 3.14 -12.66
CA ASN A 63 -9.26 2.68 -12.45
C ASN A 63 -8.69 3.08 -11.08
N PHE A 64 -9.57 3.40 -10.13
CA PHE A 64 -9.17 3.90 -8.82
C PHE A 64 -10.13 3.40 -7.74
N VAL A 65 -9.56 2.76 -6.73
CA VAL A 65 -10.28 2.34 -5.53
C VAL A 65 -9.53 2.89 -4.33
N MET A 66 -10.22 3.55 -3.42
CA MET A 66 -9.62 4.04 -2.19
C MET A 66 -10.55 3.76 -1.02
N PHE A 67 -9.98 3.31 0.09
CA PHE A 67 -10.77 2.99 1.28
C PHE A 67 -9.95 3.17 2.54
N GLU A 68 -10.66 3.41 3.62
CA GLU A 68 -10.08 3.51 4.96
C GLU A 68 -10.48 2.28 5.76
N VAL A 69 -9.49 1.62 6.34
CA VAL A 69 -9.71 0.65 7.41
C VAL A 69 -9.49 1.39 8.73
N PRO A 70 -10.53 1.54 9.57
CA PRO A 70 -10.41 2.25 10.84
C PRO A 70 -9.24 1.74 11.68
N ASP A 71 -8.54 2.68 12.32
CA ASP A 71 -7.38 2.44 13.18
C ASP A 71 -6.19 1.69 12.54
N THR A 72 -6.27 1.41 11.24
CA THR A 72 -5.28 0.61 10.51
C THR A 72 -4.56 1.46 9.47
N ALA A 73 -5.20 1.82 8.37
CA ALA A 73 -4.58 2.58 7.29
C ALA A 73 -5.62 3.08 6.29
N ILE A 74 -5.19 4.03 5.46
CA ILE A 74 -5.87 4.37 4.21
C ILE A 74 -5.15 3.65 3.07
N TYR A 75 -5.91 3.05 2.17
CA TYR A 75 -5.40 2.33 1.01
C TYR A 75 -5.91 2.97 -0.27
N ALA A 76 -5.06 3.10 -1.27
CA ALA A 76 -5.43 3.52 -2.61
C ALA A 76 -4.83 2.57 -3.67
N ILE A 77 -5.69 2.03 -4.53
CA ILE A 77 -5.34 1.16 -5.64
C ILE A 77 -5.56 1.93 -6.94
N GLN A 78 -4.51 2.00 -7.76
CA GLN A 78 -4.48 2.73 -9.02
C GLN A 78 -4.10 1.79 -10.16
N ASN A 79 -4.89 1.81 -11.25
CA ASN A 79 -4.64 1.06 -12.48
C ASN A 79 -4.41 -0.46 -12.31
N GLY A 80 -4.84 -1.03 -11.18
CA GLY A 80 -4.67 -2.45 -10.84
C GLY A 80 -3.24 -2.89 -10.50
N SER A 81 -2.24 -2.02 -10.59
CA SER A 81 -0.82 -2.36 -10.40
C SER A 81 -0.13 -1.54 -9.31
N LYS A 82 -0.73 -0.45 -8.84
CA LYS A 82 -0.14 0.39 -7.80
C LYS A 82 -1.04 0.42 -6.57
N ILE A 83 -0.46 0.16 -5.41
CA ILE A 83 -1.10 0.24 -4.10
C ILE A 83 -0.29 1.22 -3.26
N THR A 84 -0.94 2.30 -2.86
CA THR A 84 -0.39 3.27 -1.90
C THR A 84 -1.05 3.02 -0.55
N VAL A 85 -0.25 3.03 0.51
CA VAL A 85 -0.69 2.79 1.89
C VAL A 85 -0.29 3.99 2.74
N GLU A 86 -1.24 4.58 3.46
CA GLU A 86 -0.95 5.49 4.57
C GLU A 86 -1.28 4.77 5.89
N PRO A 87 -0.28 4.24 6.60
CA PRO A 87 -0.49 3.63 7.91
C PRO A 87 -0.98 4.67 8.93
N LYS A 88 -2.00 4.33 9.72
CA LYS A 88 -2.36 5.18 10.86
C LYS A 88 -1.35 5.01 11.98
N ALA A 89 -0.99 6.13 12.61
CA ALA A 89 0.04 6.21 13.65
C ALA A 89 -0.14 5.22 14.83
N SER A 90 -1.36 4.72 15.06
CA SER A 90 -1.61 3.71 16.10
C SER A 90 -0.87 2.38 15.87
N LEU A 91 -0.49 2.05 14.64
CA LEU A 91 0.29 0.84 14.30
C LEU A 91 1.82 1.05 14.33
N LEU A 92 2.30 2.30 14.31
CA LEU A 92 3.72 2.59 14.45
C LEU A 92 4.25 2.27 15.85
N MET A 93 3.39 2.24 16.87
CA MET A 93 3.78 1.93 18.26
C MET A 93 3.90 0.41 18.52
N SER A 94 3.31 -0.46 17.70
CA SER A 94 3.44 -1.92 17.85
C SER A 94 4.62 -2.54 17.10
N LEU A 95 5.34 -1.73 16.32
CA LEU A 95 6.54 -2.13 15.55
C LEU A 95 7.84 -1.63 16.19
N LEU A 96 7.77 -0.97 17.36
CA LEU A 96 8.94 -0.62 18.15
C LEU A 96 9.27 -1.75 19.13
N PRO A 97 10.51 -2.30 19.10
CA PRO A 97 10.96 -3.36 20.00
C PRO A 97 11.11 -2.91 21.46
#